data_AF-A0A6G3XDH4-F1
#
_entry.id   AF-A0A6G3XDH4-F1
#
_cell.length_a   1.000
_cell.length_b   1.000
_cell.length_c   1.000
_cell.angle_alpha   90.00
_cell.angle_beta   90.00
_cell.angle_gamma   90.00
#
_symmetry.space_group_name_H-M   'P 1'
#
loop_
_entity.id
_entity.type
_entity.pdbx_description
1 polymer ?
#
loop_
_entity_poly.entity_id
_entity_poly.type
_entity_poly.pdbx_seq_one_letter_code
_entity_poly.pdbx_strand_id
1 'polypeptide(L)'
;CPLAKRAEALADGGVLPHGLPSAVRAELDAADAEIRPGGPLPGDTRTDQELIAAFAADLTDFAHRHDLARTVVVNVASTEPAPGPDDTRLPASSLYAAAALRAGCSYANFTPSTGLRTPALTDTVAACGLPHAGRDGKTGQTLLRSVLAPMFLQRALAVRAWSGS
;
A
#
# COMPACT_ATOMS: atom_id res chain seq x y z
N CYS A 1 3.12 11.48 15.39
CA CYS A 1 1.91 12.33 15.53
C CYS A 1 0.72 11.38 15.52
N PRO A 2 -0.07 11.32 16.61
CA PRO A 2 -1.20 10.40 16.73
C PRO A 2 -2.22 10.58 15.60
N LEU A 3 -2.90 9.50 15.23
CA LEU A 3 -3.91 9.50 14.16
C LEU A 3 -5.02 10.54 14.39
N ALA A 4 -5.49 10.68 15.63
CA ALA A 4 -6.49 11.69 15.99
C ALA A 4 -6.05 13.12 15.62
N LYS A 5 -4.79 13.45 15.88
CA LYS A 5 -4.27 14.79 15.56
C LYS A 5 -4.09 15.01 14.06
N ARG A 6 -3.77 13.94 13.30
CA ARG A 6 -3.77 13.99 11.84
C ARG A 6 -5.17 14.18 11.26
N ALA A 7 -6.18 13.53 11.84
CA ALA A 7 -7.58 13.68 11.42
C ALA A 7 -8.11 15.10 11.66
N GLU A 8 -7.76 15.72 12.80
CA GLU A 8 -8.04 17.15 13.06
C GLU A 8 -7.43 18.05 11.98
N ALA A 9 -6.15 17.86 11.65
CA ALA A 9 -5.49 18.66 10.60
C ALA A 9 -6.14 18.49 9.21
N LEU A 10 -6.64 17.29 8.89
CA LEU A 10 -7.39 17.05 7.66
C LEU A 10 -8.76 17.73 7.67
N ALA A 11 -9.42 17.80 8.82
CA ALA A 11 -10.69 18.52 8.96
C ALA A 11 -10.48 20.04 8.86
N ASP A 12 -9.43 20.58 9.48
CA ASP A 12 -9.05 21.99 9.36
C ASP A 12 -8.72 22.37 7.90
N GLY A 13 -8.14 21.43 7.15
CA GLY A 13 -7.86 21.56 5.72
C GLY A 13 -9.06 21.32 4.78
N GLY A 14 -10.26 21.03 5.32
CA GLY A 14 -11.47 20.79 4.53
C GLY A 14 -11.51 19.44 3.79
N VAL A 15 -10.58 18.53 4.07
CA VAL A 15 -10.55 17.18 3.48
C VAL A 15 -11.61 16.28 4.14
N LEU A 16 -11.82 16.46 5.45
CA LEU A 16 -12.80 15.72 6.24
C LEU A 16 -13.86 16.67 6.84
N PRO A 17 -15.09 16.19 7.09
CA PRO A 17 -16.09 16.97 7.83
C PRO A 17 -15.61 17.33 9.24
N HIS A 18 -15.85 18.56 9.70
CA HIS A 18 -15.35 19.07 10.99
C HIS A 18 -15.70 18.21 12.22
N GLY A 19 -16.90 17.60 12.27
CA GLY A 19 -17.32 16.77 13.39
C GLY A 19 -16.81 15.32 13.35
N LEU A 20 -16.24 14.87 12.22
CA LEU A 20 -15.86 13.48 12.02
C LEU A 20 -14.73 13.02 12.96
N PRO A 21 -13.61 13.76 13.13
CA PRO A 21 -12.52 13.31 14.00
C PRO A 21 -12.95 13.06 15.45
N SER A 22 -13.86 13.90 15.97
CA SER A 22 -14.42 13.71 17.32
C SER A 22 -15.35 12.51 17.39
N ALA A 23 -16.15 12.28 16.34
CA ALA A 23 -17.11 11.18 16.29
C ALA A 23 -16.43 9.79 16.24
N VAL A 24 -15.23 9.69 15.66
CA VAL A 24 -14.47 8.42 15.55
C VAL A 24 -13.21 8.38 16.40
N ARG A 25 -13.16 9.19 17.48
CA ARG A 25 -11.94 9.35 18.28
C ARG A 25 -11.46 8.04 18.89
N ALA A 26 -12.39 7.23 19.40
CA ALA A 26 -12.07 5.95 20.04
C ALA A 26 -11.46 4.96 19.03
N GLU A 27 -11.99 4.91 17.80
CA GLU A 27 -11.49 4.07 16.72
C GLU A 27 -10.11 4.52 16.26
N LEU A 28 -9.87 5.84 16.19
CA LEU A 28 -8.55 6.38 15.86
C LEU A 28 -7.52 6.05 16.93
N ASP A 29 -7.89 6.11 18.22
CA ASP A 29 -7.00 5.74 19.32
C ASP A 29 -6.71 4.23 19.33
N ALA A 30 -7.72 3.39 19.07
CA ALA A 30 -7.53 1.95 18.93
C ALA A 30 -6.60 1.62 17.75
N ALA A 31 -6.73 2.31 16.62
CA ALA A 31 -5.84 2.15 15.48
C ALA A 31 -4.41 2.65 15.76
N ASP A 32 -4.25 3.74 16.52
CA ASP A 32 -2.94 4.29 16.88
C ASP A 32 -2.12 3.29 17.73
N ALA A 33 -2.80 2.56 18.62
CA ALA A 33 -2.18 1.51 19.45
C ALA A 33 -1.66 0.29 18.64
N GLU A 34 -2.17 0.11 17.42
CA GLU A 34 -1.75 -0.97 16.51
C GLU A 34 -0.57 -0.59 15.62
N ILE A 35 -0.12 0.67 15.64
CA ILE A 35 1.03 1.10 14.86
C ILE A 35 2.28 0.35 15.34
N ARG A 36 2.99 -0.25 14.40
CA ARG A 36 4.29 -0.91 14.62
C ARG A 36 5.42 -0.11 13.94
N PRO A 37 6.65 -0.13 14.47
CA PRO A 37 7.80 0.45 13.79
C PRO A 37 7.98 -0.16 12.40
N GLY A 38 8.09 0.68 11.38
CA GLY A 38 8.33 0.23 10.02
C GLY A 38 9.80 -0.08 9.73
N GLY A 39 10.09 -0.51 8.51
CA GLY A 39 11.45 -0.66 8.03
C GLY A 39 11.55 -0.89 6.52
N PRO A 40 12.77 -1.05 5.99
CA PRO A 40 14.04 -0.99 6.70
C PRO A 40 14.36 0.44 7.18
N LEU A 41 14.95 0.58 8.36
CA LEU A 41 15.44 1.87 8.85
C LEU A 41 16.86 2.15 8.34
N PRO A 42 17.32 3.42 8.32
CA PRO A 42 18.72 3.72 8.03
C PRO A 42 19.66 2.94 8.96
N GLY A 43 20.60 2.19 8.39
CA GLY A 43 21.55 1.35 9.15
C GLY A 43 21.02 -0.01 9.60
N ASP A 44 19.84 -0.43 9.16
CA ASP A 44 19.26 -1.73 9.51
C ASP A 44 20.07 -2.90 8.92
N THR A 45 20.70 -3.68 9.80
CA THR A 45 21.58 -4.81 9.46
C THR A 45 20.85 -6.12 9.20
N ARG A 46 19.55 -6.19 9.51
CA ARG A 46 18.74 -7.38 9.26
C ARG A 46 18.67 -7.66 7.78
N THR A 47 18.76 -8.92 7.40
CA THR A 47 18.53 -9.40 6.03
C THR A 47 17.07 -9.20 5.63
N ASP A 48 16.81 -9.25 4.32
CA ASP A 48 15.44 -9.19 3.79
C ASP A 48 14.56 -10.29 4.38
N GLN A 49 15.10 -11.50 4.59
CA GLN A 49 14.36 -12.61 5.19
C GLN A 49 13.99 -12.36 6.66
N GLU A 50 14.87 -11.75 7.44
CA GLU A 50 14.60 -11.36 8.83
C GLU A 50 13.56 -10.25 8.91
N LEU A 51 13.63 -9.27 8.00
CA LEU A 51 12.61 -8.20 7.91
C LEU A 51 11.25 -8.76 7.51
N ILE A 52 11.20 -9.61 6.49
CA ILE A 52 9.96 -10.28 6.05
C ILE A 52 9.38 -11.13 7.19
N ALA A 53 10.21 -11.87 7.93
CA ALA A 53 9.77 -12.66 9.07
C ALA A 53 9.20 -11.79 10.20
N ALA A 54 9.88 -10.69 10.54
CA ALA A 54 9.41 -9.76 11.57
C ALA A 54 8.06 -9.12 11.19
N PHE A 55 7.93 -8.59 9.97
CA PHE A 55 6.68 -8.00 9.51
C PHE A 55 5.54 -9.03 9.40
N ALA A 56 5.84 -10.26 8.99
CA ALA A 56 4.84 -11.33 8.95
C ALA A 56 4.36 -11.72 10.36
N ALA A 57 5.27 -11.71 11.34
CA ALA A 57 4.92 -11.94 12.74
C ALA A 57 3.98 -10.84 13.26
N ASP A 58 4.26 -9.55 12.96
CA ASP A 58 3.37 -8.44 13.34
C ASP A 58 1.96 -8.60 12.74
N LEU A 59 1.86 -9.00 11.47
CA LEU A 59 0.58 -9.23 10.79
C LEU A 59 -0.19 -10.42 11.38
N THR A 60 0.52 -11.49 11.70
CA THR A 60 -0.06 -12.72 12.29
C THR A 60 -0.54 -12.46 13.72
N ASP A 61 0.25 -11.75 14.52
CA ASP A 61 -0.11 -11.32 15.87
C ASP A 61 -1.35 -10.41 15.86
N PHE A 62 -1.40 -9.43 14.94
CA PHE A 62 -2.58 -8.59 14.74
C PHE A 62 -3.82 -9.42 14.43
N ALA A 63 -3.73 -10.38 13.50
CA ALA A 63 -4.84 -11.25 13.15
C ALA A 63 -5.31 -12.09 14.35
N HIS A 64 -4.38 -12.61 15.15
CA HIS A 64 -4.69 -13.42 16.33
C HIS A 64 -5.32 -12.61 17.46
N ARG A 65 -4.75 -11.46 17.84
CA ARG A 65 -5.26 -10.65 18.95
C ARG A 65 -6.66 -10.10 18.71
N HIS A 66 -7.03 -9.92 17.45
CA HIS A 66 -8.33 -9.40 17.02
C HIS A 66 -9.29 -10.51 16.55
N ASP A 67 -8.92 -11.79 16.67
CA ASP A 67 -9.72 -12.95 16.23
C ASP A 67 -10.25 -12.82 14.79
N LEU A 68 -9.38 -12.40 13.87
CA LEU A 68 -9.76 -12.09 12.50
C LEU A 68 -9.76 -13.33 11.63
N ALA A 69 -10.92 -13.64 11.03
CA ALA A 69 -11.03 -14.72 10.05
C ALA A 69 -10.23 -14.45 8.75
N ARG A 70 -10.02 -13.18 8.41
CA ARG A 70 -9.33 -12.74 7.19
C ARG A 70 -8.62 -11.41 7.40
N THR A 71 -7.40 -11.30 6.89
CA THR A 71 -6.58 -10.08 6.93
C THR A 71 -6.14 -9.68 5.52
N VAL A 72 -6.23 -8.39 5.22
CA VAL A 72 -5.80 -7.81 3.95
C VAL A 72 -4.76 -6.73 4.24
N VAL A 73 -3.62 -6.79 3.56
CA VAL A 73 -2.56 -5.78 3.63
C VAL A 73 -2.70 -4.84 2.43
N VAL A 74 -2.80 -3.55 2.70
CA VAL A 74 -2.94 -2.52 1.66
C VAL A 74 -1.76 -1.55 1.75
N ASN A 75 -0.96 -1.48 0.69
CA ASN A 75 0.11 -0.48 0.60
C ASN A 75 -0.47 0.87 0.15
N VAL A 76 -0.50 1.82 1.08
CA VAL A 76 -0.80 3.25 0.85
C VAL A 76 0.35 4.15 1.33
N ALA A 77 1.56 3.59 1.43
CA ALA A 77 2.74 4.34 1.85
C ALA A 77 3.20 5.34 0.77
N SER A 78 4.22 6.13 1.10
CA SER A 78 4.86 7.02 0.13
C SER A 78 5.43 6.23 -1.06
N THR A 79 5.38 6.85 -2.24
CA THR A 79 5.96 6.28 -3.46
C THR A 79 7.45 6.05 -3.31
N GLU A 80 7.90 4.88 -3.74
CA GLU A 80 9.32 4.52 -3.82
C GLU A 80 9.87 4.77 -5.23
N PRO A 81 11.17 5.10 -5.36
CA PRO A 81 11.83 5.05 -6.65
C PRO A 81 11.84 3.61 -7.19
N ALA A 82 11.94 3.48 -8.52
CA ALA A 82 12.19 2.17 -9.11
C ALA A 82 13.55 1.64 -8.63
N PRO A 83 13.65 0.36 -8.24
CA PRO A 83 14.92 -0.23 -7.84
C PRO A 83 15.91 -0.20 -9.01
N GLY A 84 17.16 0.13 -8.70
CA GLY A 84 18.28 0.04 -9.64
C GLY A 84 18.68 -1.42 -9.92
N PRO A 85 19.43 -1.67 -11.00
CA PRO A 85 19.90 -3.02 -11.33
C PRO A 85 20.88 -3.60 -10.29
N ASP A 86 21.60 -2.73 -9.57
CA ASP A 86 22.60 -3.10 -8.57
C ASP A 86 22.04 -3.10 -7.13
N ASP A 87 20.74 -2.82 -6.96
CA ASP A 87 20.11 -2.84 -5.65
C ASP A 87 19.99 -4.28 -5.15
N THR A 88 20.79 -4.60 -4.12
CA THR A 88 20.85 -5.95 -3.53
C THR A 88 19.70 -6.23 -2.57
N ARG A 89 19.09 -5.19 -2.00
CA ARG A 89 17.97 -5.26 -1.07
C ARG A 89 16.66 -5.01 -1.79
N LEU A 90 15.63 -5.77 -1.43
CA LEU A 90 14.27 -5.51 -1.84
C LEU A 90 13.77 -4.14 -1.34
N PRO A 91 13.05 -3.37 -2.17
CA PRO A 91 12.36 -2.17 -1.71
C PRO A 91 11.41 -2.48 -0.54
N ALA A 92 11.15 -1.49 0.31
CA ALA A 92 10.30 -1.67 1.49
C ALA A 92 8.90 -2.21 1.12
N SER A 93 8.30 -1.70 0.04
CA SER A 93 7.02 -2.19 -0.48
C SER A 93 7.06 -3.69 -0.82
N SER A 94 8.17 -4.20 -1.36
CA SER A 94 8.36 -5.61 -1.68
C SER A 94 8.54 -6.46 -0.42
N LEU A 95 9.24 -5.95 0.60
CA LEU A 95 9.40 -6.62 1.90
C LEU A 95 8.04 -6.80 2.59
N TYR A 96 7.22 -5.74 2.65
CA TYR A 96 5.86 -5.84 3.19
C TYR A 96 4.94 -6.72 2.37
N ALA A 97 5.08 -6.71 1.04
CA ALA A 97 4.29 -7.59 0.18
C ALA A 97 4.64 -9.07 0.40
N ALA A 98 5.93 -9.40 0.51
CA ALA A 98 6.38 -10.74 0.85
C ALA A 98 5.93 -11.17 2.26
N ALA A 99 5.96 -10.25 3.23
CA ALA A 99 5.47 -10.49 4.58
C ALA A 99 3.97 -10.78 4.60
N ALA A 100 3.17 -10.05 3.81
CA ALA A 100 1.74 -10.29 3.66
C ALA A 100 1.47 -11.70 3.12
N LEU A 101 2.16 -12.11 2.05
CA LEU A 101 2.01 -13.46 1.50
C LEU A 101 2.41 -14.53 2.52
N ARG A 102 3.52 -14.32 3.25
CA ARG A 102 3.98 -15.23 4.30
C ARG A 102 2.98 -15.36 5.45
N ALA A 103 2.32 -14.27 5.83
CA ALA A 103 1.28 -14.25 6.86
C ALA A 103 -0.09 -14.74 6.36
N GLY A 104 -0.20 -15.26 5.12
CA GLY A 104 -1.48 -15.70 4.56
C GLY A 104 -2.46 -14.57 4.26
N CYS A 105 -1.98 -13.32 4.20
CA CYS A 105 -2.82 -12.15 3.98
C CYS A 105 -2.99 -11.86 2.48
N SER A 106 -4.20 -11.50 2.05
CA SER A 106 -4.40 -10.92 0.72
C SER A 106 -3.69 -9.56 0.62
N TYR A 107 -3.25 -9.16 -0.57
CA TYR A 107 -2.42 -7.96 -0.73
C TYR A 107 -2.90 -7.02 -1.84
N ALA A 108 -3.01 -5.72 -1.55
CA ALA A 108 -3.29 -4.70 -2.55
C ALA A 108 -2.24 -3.60 -2.54
N ASN A 109 -1.68 -3.27 -3.69
CA ASN A 109 -0.76 -2.13 -3.82
C ASN A 109 -1.47 -0.92 -4.44
N PHE A 110 -1.67 0.14 -3.67
CA PHE A 110 -2.30 1.38 -4.15
C PHE A 110 -1.28 2.42 -4.63
N THR A 111 0.01 2.14 -4.47
CA THR A 111 1.11 3.03 -4.89
C THR A 111 1.73 2.53 -6.20
N PRO A 112 2.50 3.37 -6.92
CA PRO A 112 3.32 2.91 -8.04
C PRO A 112 4.60 2.20 -7.60
N SER A 113 4.85 1.99 -6.31
CA SER A 113 6.00 1.24 -5.78
C SER A 113 6.02 -0.21 -6.29
N THR A 114 7.15 -0.89 -6.15
CA THR A 114 7.38 -2.23 -6.72
C THR A 114 6.40 -3.29 -6.17
N GLY A 115 6.23 -3.36 -4.84
CA GLY A 115 5.35 -4.36 -4.20
C GLY A 115 5.66 -5.79 -4.66
N LEU A 116 4.63 -6.55 -5.06
CA LEU A 116 4.80 -7.92 -5.58
C LEU A 116 5.51 -8.02 -6.95
N ARG A 117 5.74 -6.90 -7.66
CA ARG A 117 6.24 -6.91 -9.04
C ARG A 117 7.77 -6.88 -9.11
N THR A 118 8.41 -7.81 -8.40
CA THR A 118 9.86 -8.02 -8.44
C THR A 118 10.17 -9.46 -8.85
N PRO A 119 11.21 -9.72 -9.67
CA PRO A 119 11.60 -11.07 -10.05
C PRO A 119 11.77 -12.01 -8.85
N ALA A 120 12.31 -11.51 -7.75
CA ALA A 120 12.57 -12.26 -6.52
C ALA A 120 11.31 -12.86 -5.85
N LEU A 121 10.12 -12.31 -6.12
CA LEU A 121 8.86 -12.79 -5.54
C LEU A 121 7.98 -13.57 -6.52
N THR A 122 8.40 -13.73 -7.78
CA THR A 122 7.58 -14.35 -8.85
C THR A 122 7.08 -15.73 -8.45
N ASP A 123 7.98 -16.61 -8.01
CA ASP A 123 7.62 -17.98 -7.63
C ASP A 123 6.74 -18.02 -6.38
N THR A 124 7.00 -17.12 -5.42
CA THR A 124 6.20 -17.01 -4.20
C THR A 124 4.77 -16.57 -4.52
N VAL A 125 4.61 -15.58 -5.41
CA VAL A 125 3.30 -15.11 -5.86
C VAL A 125 2.55 -16.21 -6.61
N ALA A 126 3.22 -16.94 -7.50
CA ALA A 126 2.62 -18.05 -8.24
C ALA A 126 2.14 -19.18 -7.32
N ALA A 127 2.89 -19.48 -6.26
CA ALA A 127 2.58 -20.58 -5.34
C ALA A 127 1.59 -20.22 -4.21
N CYS A 128 1.43 -18.94 -3.85
CA CYS A 128 0.71 -18.57 -2.62
C CYS A 128 -0.80 -18.83 -2.65
N GLY A 129 -1.43 -18.83 -3.84
CA GLY A 129 -2.89 -18.97 -3.98
C GLY A 129 -3.72 -17.81 -3.39
N LEU A 130 -3.08 -16.71 -2.97
CA LEU A 130 -3.74 -15.58 -2.30
C LEU A 130 -4.22 -14.52 -3.30
N PRO A 131 -5.42 -13.94 -3.10
CA PRO A 131 -5.85 -12.78 -3.85
C PRO A 131 -4.89 -11.60 -3.70
N HIS A 132 -4.50 -11.01 -4.82
CA HIS A 132 -3.70 -9.80 -4.83
C HIS A 132 -4.08 -8.86 -5.98
N ALA A 133 -3.91 -7.56 -5.78
CA ALA A 133 -4.31 -6.53 -6.74
C ALA A 133 -3.31 -5.36 -6.78
N GLY A 134 -3.32 -4.61 -7.88
CA GLY A 134 -2.49 -3.42 -8.05
C GLY A 134 -1.79 -3.34 -9.41
N ARG A 135 -1.06 -2.25 -9.68
CA ARG A 135 -0.65 -1.19 -8.74
C ARG A 135 -1.18 0.19 -9.15
N ASP A 136 -0.88 1.20 -8.33
CA ASP A 136 -1.09 2.63 -8.62
C ASP A 136 -2.57 3.03 -8.76
N GLY A 137 -3.14 3.48 -7.63
CA GLY A 137 -4.55 3.82 -7.52
C GLY A 137 -5.00 4.87 -8.54
N LYS A 138 -5.97 4.49 -9.38
CA LYS A 138 -6.49 5.37 -10.44
C LYS A 138 -7.64 6.24 -9.94
N THR A 139 -7.33 7.37 -9.31
CA THR A 139 -8.32 8.22 -8.62
C THR A 139 -8.69 9.51 -9.36
N GLY A 140 -7.76 10.14 -10.07
CA GLY A 140 -7.95 11.46 -10.68
C GLY A 140 -7.69 11.49 -12.18
N GLN A 141 -6.60 12.14 -12.61
CA GLN A 141 -6.32 12.38 -14.02
C GLN A 141 -6.29 11.09 -14.85
N THR A 142 -5.64 10.03 -14.36
CA THR A 142 -5.56 8.74 -15.06
C THR A 142 -6.94 8.07 -15.21
N LEU A 143 -7.87 8.28 -14.27
CA LEU A 143 -9.25 7.82 -14.38
C LEU A 143 -9.92 8.49 -15.58
N LEU A 144 -9.86 9.82 -15.64
CA LEU A 144 -10.41 10.60 -16.75
C LEU A 144 -9.82 10.15 -18.09
N ARG A 145 -8.49 9.96 -18.16
CA ARG A 145 -7.82 9.46 -19.38
C ARG A 145 -8.38 8.10 -19.81
N SER A 146 -8.53 7.17 -18.86
CA SER A 146 -9.01 5.82 -19.16
C SER A 146 -10.46 5.78 -19.61
N VAL A 147 -11.30 6.71 -19.15
CA VAL A 147 -12.71 6.80 -19.53
C VAL A 147 -12.86 7.51 -20.88
N LEU A 148 -12.11 8.59 -21.11
CA LEU A 148 -12.26 9.42 -22.31
C LEU A 148 -11.52 8.86 -23.53
N ALA A 149 -10.36 8.22 -23.37
CA ALA A 149 -9.59 7.72 -24.51
C ALA A 149 -10.37 6.71 -25.39
N PRO A 150 -11.11 5.74 -24.83
CA PRO A 150 -11.94 4.84 -25.63
C PRO A 150 -13.03 5.55 -26.44
N MET A 151 -13.58 6.66 -25.93
CA MET A 151 -14.61 7.43 -26.64
C MET A 151 -14.09 8.01 -27.97
N PHE A 152 -12.88 8.60 -27.96
CA PHE A 152 -12.27 9.13 -29.17
C PHE A 152 -12.03 8.02 -30.20
N LEU A 153 -11.52 6.88 -29.75
CA LEU A 153 -11.31 5.71 -30.60
C LEU A 153 -12.63 5.24 -31.25
N GLN A 154 -13.70 5.09 -30.45
CA GLN A 154 -15.02 4.65 -30.93
C GLN A 154 -15.65 5.61 -31.94
N ARG A 155 -15.25 6.89 -31.93
CA ARG A 155 -15.73 7.91 -32.87
C ARG A 155 -14.76 8.14 -34.04
N ALA A 156 -13.75 7.29 -34.22
CA ALA A 156 -12.71 7.46 -35.23
C ALA A 156 -11.99 8.82 -35.15
N LEU A 157 -11.88 9.39 -33.95
CA LEU A 157 -11.19 10.66 -33.70
C LEU A 157 -9.74 10.39 -33.28
N ALA A 158 -8.78 10.83 -34.09
CA ALA A 158 -7.37 10.67 -33.79
C ALA A 158 -6.92 11.67 -32.71
N VAL A 159 -6.51 11.16 -31.55
CA VAL A 159 -5.89 11.96 -30.48
C VAL A 159 -4.46 12.32 -30.90
N ARG A 160 -4.22 13.61 -31.18
CA ARG A 160 -2.89 14.10 -31.62
C ARG A 160 -1.95 14.40 -30.46
N ALA A 161 -2.50 14.84 -29.32
CA ALA A 161 -1.73 15.16 -28.12
C ALA A 161 -2.62 15.02 -26.88
N TRP A 162 -2.02 14.75 -25.72
CA TRP A 162 -2.71 14.74 -24.44
C TRP A 162 -1.82 15.31 -23.32
N SER A 163 -2.03 16.58 -22.99
CA SER A 163 -1.38 17.22 -21.84
C SER A 163 -2.22 17.05 -20.58
N GLY A 164 -1.54 16.96 -19.45
CA GLY A 164 -2.17 16.98 -18.15
C GLY A 164 -1.14 17.47 -17.14
N SER A 165 -1.34 18.70 -16.66
CA SER A 165 -0.61 19.28 -15.53
C SER A 165 -1.26 18.88 -14.22
#